data_AF-A0A447N600-F1
#
_entry.id   AF-A0A447N600-F1
#
_cell.length_a   1.000
_cell.length_b   1.000
_cell.length_c   1.000
_cell.angle_alpha   90.00
_cell.angle_beta   90.00
_cell.angle_gamma   90.00
#
_symmetry.space_group_name_H-M   'P 1'
#
loop_
_entity.id
_entity.type
_entity.pdbx_description
1 polymer ?
#
loop_
_entity_poly.entity_id
_entity_poly.type
_entity_poly.pdbx_seq_one_letter_code
_entity_poly.pdbx_strand_id
1 'polypeptide(L)'
;MQRNLSHIISQATSAPLLLEPAYARVFFCALGRESGINSLHIPGNNESLDQSDMALVTGDFMATGKPQARFYQVVNGIAVLPVTGTLVHKLGGMRPFSGMTGYDGVTARLQQAVSDPEVKGILLDIDSPGGQAAGAFDCADMIYRMREQKPVWALANETACSAAMLLAAACSHRLVTQTSRMGSIGVVMAHTSYAEKLKQEGIDITLIYSGAHKADLTPSQKLPESVYADYQQRMDEARKMFAEKVARYTGLSVRCGNGDGGGSV
;
A
#
# COMPACT_ATOMS: atom_id res chain seq x y z
N MET A 1 -13.81 17.67 4.91
CA MET A 1 -14.17 16.82 3.75
C MET A 1 -13.76 17.57 2.48
N GLN A 2 -12.62 17.23 1.88
CA GLN A 2 -12.12 17.95 0.70
C GLN A 2 -12.97 17.57 -0.52
N ARG A 3 -13.63 18.55 -1.15
CA ARG A 3 -14.49 18.32 -2.32
C ARG A 3 -13.60 18.01 -3.53
N ASN A 4 -13.78 16.84 -4.14
CA ASN A 4 -13.05 16.47 -5.35
C ASN A 4 -13.67 17.17 -6.57
N LEU A 5 -13.33 18.45 -6.75
CA LEU A 5 -13.92 19.32 -7.77
C LEU A 5 -13.63 18.85 -9.19
N SER A 6 -12.47 18.24 -9.44
CA SER A 6 -12.14 17.68 -10.76
C SER A 6 -13.08 16.53 -11.14
N HIS A 7 -13.43 15.68 -10.18
CA HIS A 7 -14.44 14.64 -10.38
C HIS A 7 -15.83 15.24 -10.65
N ILE A 8 -16.25 16.25 -9.88
CA ILE A 8 -17.55 16.93 -10.04
C ILE A 8 -17.64 17.61 -11.41
N ILE A 9 -16.59 18.30 -11.86
CA ILE A 9 -16.56 18.95 -13.17
C ILE A 9 -16.59 17.91 -14.29
N SER A 10 -15.85 16.80 -14.18
CA SER A 10 -15.91 15.73 -15.19
C SER A 10 -17.29 15.11 -15.34
N GLN A 11 -18.05 14.99 -14.23
CA GLN A 11 -19.43 14.54 -14.25
C GLN A 11 -20.36 15.59 -14.86
N ALA A 12 -20.15 16.87 -14.54
CA ALA A 12 -20.97 17.97 -15.05
C ALA A 12 -20.77 18.20 -16.56
N THR A 13 -19.57 18.00 -17.09
CA THR A 13 -19.24 18.24 -18.50
C THR A 13 -19.33 16.98 -19.37
N SER A 14 -19.57 15.81 -18.77
CA SER A 14 -19.57 14.50 -19.45
C SER A 14 -18.31 14.24 -20.29
N ALA A 15 -17.19 14.86 -19.90
CA ALA A 15 -15.90 14.73 -20.57
C ALA A 15 -14.83 14.38 -19.53
N PRO A 16 -14.02 13.32 -19.74
CA PRO A 16 -12.90 13.04 -18.85
C PRO A 16 -11.90 14.19 -18.94
N LEU A 17 -11.72 14.90 -17.83
CA LEU A 17 -10.64 15.88 -17.69
C LEU A 17 -9.32 15.12 -17.61
N LEU A 18 -8.74 14.81 -18.76
CA LEU A 18 -7.37 14.28 -18.90
C LEU A 18 -6.34 15.41 -18.67
N LEU A 19 -6.47 16.11 -17.55
CA LEU A 19 -5.57 17.18 -17.15
C LEU A 19 -4.88 16.77 -15.85
N GLU A 20 -3.66 16.28 -15.98
CA GLU A 20 -2.79 15.98 -14.84
C GLU A 20 -2.60 17.25 -13.98
N PRO A 21 -2.68 17.18 -12.64
CA PRO A 21 -2.58 18.38 -11.79
C PRO A 21 -1.33 19.24 -12.05
N ALA A 22 -0.20 18.61 -12.33
CA ALA A 22 1.04 19.30 -12.69
C ALA A 22 0.90 20.08 -14.01
N TYR A 23 0.27 19.46 -15.01
CA TYR A 23 0.00 20.10 -16.30
C TYR A 23 -1.06 21.20 -16.18
N ALA A 24 -2.11 20.98 -15.38
CA ALA A 24 -3.13 21.98 -15.07
C ALA A 24 -2.51 23.22 -14.45
N ARG A 25 -1.61 23.05 -13.45
CA ARG A 25 -0.91 24.15 -12.80
C ARG A 25 -0.12 24.98 -13.80
N VAL A 26 0.68 24.34 -14.64
CA VAL A 26 1.47 25.02 -15.68
C VAL A 26 0.57 25.70 -16.70
N PHE A 27 -0.49 25.02 -17.16
CA PHE A 27 -1.45 25.55 -18.12
C PHE A 27 -2.12 26.82 -17.60
N PHE A 28 -2.61 26.81 -16.36
CA PHE A 28 -3.26 27.98 -15.76
C PHE A 28 -2.27 29.10 -15.40
N CYS A 29 -1.02 28.78 -15.03
CA CYS A 29 0.02 29.80 -14.85
C CYS A 29 0.39 30.48 -16.18
N ALA A 30 0.51 29.70 -17.26
CA ALA A 30 0.77 30.24 -18.60
C ALA A 30 -0.39 31.11 -19.09
N LEU A 31 -1.63 30.63 -18.94
CA LEU A 31 -2.82 31.39 -19.32
C LEU A 31 -3.00 32.65 -18.47
N GLY A 32 -2.74 32.57 -17.16
CA GLY A 32 -2.80 33.71 -16.25
C GLY A 32 -1.81 34.81 -16.62
N ARG A 33 -0.57 34.42 -16.95
CA ARG A 33 0.47 35.34 -17.44
C ARG A 33 0.07 36.04 -18.74
N GLU A 34 -0.38 35.27 -19.74
CA GLU A 34 -0.80 35.83 -21.04
C GLU A 34 -2.07 36.70 -20.92
N SER A 35 -2.93 36.44 -19.93
CA SER A 35 -4.18 37.17 -19.72
C SER A 35 -4.03 38.37 -18.76
N GLY A 36 -2.83 38.67 -18.26
CA GLY A 36 -2.59 39.78 -17.33
C GLY A 36 -3.17 39.58 -15.92
N ILE A 37 -3.38 38.34 -15.50
CA ILE A 37 -3.85 38.00 -14.15
C ILE A 37 -2.71 38.23 -13.14
N ASN A 38 -3.00 38.91 -12.04
CA ASN A 38 -2.00 39.28 -11.02
C ASN A 38 -1.67 38.14 -10.04
N SER A 39 -2.63 37.26 -9.77
CA SER A 39 -2.42 36.11 -8.90
C SER A 39 -3.32 34.93 -9.25
N LEU A 40 -2.81 33.72 -9.04
CA LEU A 40 -3.55 32.48 -9.18
C LEU A 40 -3.63 31.78 -7.83
N HIS A 41 -4.85 31.59 -7.31
CA HIS A 41 -5.07 30.87 -6.05
C HIS A 41 -5.35 29.39 -6.32
N ILE A 42 -4.66 28.50 -5.60
CA ILE A 42 -4.82 27.05 -5.67
C ILE A 42 -5.56 26.59 -4.41
N PRO A 43 -6.87 26.30 -4.49
CA PRO A 43 -7.71 26.05 -3.31
C PRO A 43 -7.32 24.80 -2.51
N GLY A 44 -6.68 23.82 -3.16
CA GLY A 44 -6.31 22.54 -2.55
C GLY A 44 -5.22 22.65 -1.49
N ASN A 45 -4.27 23.58 -1.68
CA ASN A 45 -3.09 23.75 -0.81
C ASN A 45 -3.06 25.13 -0.13
N ASN A 46 -4.06 25.99 -0.37
CA ASN A 46 -4.09 27.38 0.06
C ASN A 46 -2.85 28.19 -0.39
N GLU A 47 -2.33 27.84 -1.56
CA GLU A 47 -1.16 28.45 -2.21
C GLU A 47 -1.66 29.57 -3.14
N SER A 48 -0.97 30.72 -3.16
CA SER A 48 -1.24 31.82 -4.09
C SER A 48 0.04 32.11 -4.84
N LEU A 49 -0.02 32.04 -6.17
CA LEU A 49 1.12 32.32 -7.05
C LEU A 49 0.98 33.73 -7.61
N ASP A 50 1.99 34.57 -7.44
CA ASP A 50 2.07 35.87 -8.08
C ASP A 50 2.64 35.79 -9.51
N GLN A 51 2.80 36.93 -10.19
CA GLN A 51 3.34 36.94 -11.56
C GLN A 51 4.76 36.36 -11.67
N SER A 52 5.60 36.58 -10.66
CA SER A 52 6.97 36.07 -10.62
C SER A 52 6.97 34.56 -10.42
N ASP A 53 6.11 34.06 -9.53
CA ASP A 53 5.94 32.63 -9.29
C ASP A 53 5.36 31.92 -10.52
N MET A 54 4.35 32.51 -11.19
CA MET A 54 3.80 31.98 -12.43
C MET A 54 4.86 31.94 -13.55
N ALA A 55 5.75 32.93 -13.61
CA ALA A 55 6.86 32.96 -14.56
C ALA A 55 7.91 31.89 -14.26
N LEU A 56 8.22 31.63 -12.99
CA LEU A 56 9.10 30.54 -12.55
C LEU A 56 8.51 29.17 -12.91
N VAL A 57 7.25 28.93 -12.56
CA VAL A 57 6.56 27.65 -12.83
C VAL A 57 6.49 27.35 -14.33
N THR A 58 6.24 28.36 -15.16
CA THR A 58 6.20 28.21 -16.62
C THR A 58 7.61 28.09 -17.21
N GLY A 59 8.57 28.86 -16.71
CA GLY A 59 9.98 28.79 -17.13
C GLY A 59 10.61 27.44 -16.82
N ASP A 60 10.41 26.90 -15.63
CA ASP A 60 10.92 25.60 -15.20
C ASP A 60 10.35 24.48 -16.08
N PHE A 61 9.05 24.51 -16.40
CA PHE A 61 8.43 23.54 -17.30
C PHE A 61 9.01 23.58 -18.72
N MET A 62 9.27 24.78 -19.25
CA MET A 62 9.86 24.96 -20.58
C MET A 62 11.33 24.55 -20.63
N ALA A 63 12.07 24.73 -19.52
CA ALA A 63 13.49 24.40 -19.42
C ALA A 63 13.76 22.91 -19.17
N THR A 64 12.89 22.22 -18.42
CA THR A 64 13.11 20.83 -17.97
C THR A 64 12.27 19.79 -18.71
N GLY A 65 11.32 20.21 -19.54
CA GLY A 65 10.33 19.32 -20.18
C GLY A 65 9.16 18.98 -19.25
N LYS A 66 8.23 18.13 -19.71
CA LYS A 66 7.09 17.70 -18.86
C LYS A 66 7.65 17.10 -17.56
N PRO A 67 7.25 17.60 -16.37
CA PRO A 67 7.58 16.97 -15.11
C PRO A 67 7.24 15.50 -15.22
N GLN A 68 8.20 14.63 -14.90
CA GLN A 68 7.92 13.21 -14.89
C GLN A 68 6.79 13.00 -13.87
N ALA A 69 5.65 12.46 -14.32
CA ALA A 69 4.48 12.28 -13.47
C ALA A 69 4.88 11.45 -12.25
N ARG A 70 4.98 12.10 -11.08
CA ARG A 70 5.29 11.44 -9.81
C ARG A 70 4.00 10.91 -9.23
N PHE A 71 4.01 9.63 -8.85
CA PHE A 71 2.89 9.03 -8.13
C PHE A 71 3.03 9.20 -6.60
N TYR A 72 3.81 10.20 -6.17
CA TYR A 72 4.10 10.55 -4.78
C TYR A 72 4.40 12.05 -4.66
N GLN A 73 4.31 12.58 -3.44
CA GLN A 73 4.72 13.95 -3.14
C GLN A 73 6.18 13.98 -2.70
N VAL A 74 6.89 15.05 -3.01
CA VAL A 74 8.25 15.32 -2.51
C VAL A 74 8.20 16.54 -1.61
N VAL A 75 8.59 16.38 -0.35
CA VAL A 75 8.64 17.46 0.64
C VAL A 75 10.08 17.58 1.14
N ASN A 76 10.73 18.72 0.90
CA ASN A 76 12.13 18.96 1.28
C ASN A 76 13.11 17.85 0.83
N GLY A 77 12.89 17.29 -0.36
CA GLY A 77 13.69 16.19 -0.91
C GLY A 77 13.33 14.80 -0.37
N ILE A 78 12.24 14.66 0.39
CA ILE A 78 11.74 13.37 0.89
C ILE A 78 10.51 12.96 0.08
N ALA A 79 10.56 11.80 -0.58
CA ALA A 79 9.38 11.23 -1.24
C ALA A 79 8.46 10.58 -0.20
N VAL A 80 7.21 11.03 -0.12
CA VAL A 80 6.20 10.51 0.82
C VAL A 80 5.28 9.55 0.08
N LEU A 81 5.35 8.27 0.45
CA LEU A 81 4.60 7.18 -0.15
C LEU A 81 3.53 6.68 0.84
N PRO A 82 2.25 6.99 0.62
CA PRO A 82 1.19 6.49 1.48
C PRO A 82 0.99 4.97 1.32
N VAL A 83 0.86 4.28 2.45
CA VAL A 83 0.52 2.86 2.56
C VAL A 83 -0.67 2.75 3.52
N THR A 84 -1.86 2.92 2.96
CA THR A 84 -3.09 3.09 3.75
C THR A 84 -4.08 1.94 3.51
N GLY A 85 -4.78 1.56 4.59
CA GLY A 85 -5.83 0.55 4.63
C GLY A 85 -5.37 -0.84 4.20
N THR A 86 -6.29 -1.68 3.72
CA THR A 86 -6.00 -3.10 3.50
C THR A 86 -5.00 -3.31 2.35
N LEU A 87 -3.97 -4.11 2.61
CA LEU A 87 -2.94 -4.43 1.63
C LEU A 87 -3.33 -5.65 0.77
N VAL A 88 -3.13 -5.53 -0.54
CA VAL A 88 -3.49 -6.58 -1.52
C VAL A 88 -2.35 -6.84 -2.49
N HIS A 89 -2.33 -8.03 -3.11
CA HIS A 89 -1.25 -8.42 -4.01
C HIS A 89 -1.10 -7.45 -5.20
N LYS A 90 -2.19 -7.19 -5.91
CA LYS A 90 -2.24 -6.25 -7.02
C LYS A 90 -3.45 -5.34 -6.90
N LEU A 91 -3.24 -4.05 -7.10
CA LEU A 91 -4.34 -3.10 -7.20
C LEU A 91 -4.91 -3.17 -8.63
N GLY A 92 -6.08 -3.81 -8.80
CA GLY A 92 -6.76 -3.89 -10.09
C GLY A 92 -7.18 -2.51 -10.64
N GLY A 93 -7.61 -2.48 -11.91
CA GLY A 93 -7.95 -1.23 -12.63
C GLY A 93 -9.17 -0.46 -12.08
N MET A 94 -10.02 -1.08 -11.26
CA MET A 94 -11.10 -0.39 -10.55
C MET A 94 -10.58 0.04 -9.18
N ARG A 95 -10.38 1.34 -9.00
CA ARG A 95 -9.97 1.93 -7.71
C ARG A 95 -10.99 1.53 -6.63
N PRO A 96 -10.59 0.78 -5.60
CA PRO A 96 -11.50 0.43 -4.54
C PRO A 96 -11.84 1.69 -3.75
N PHE A 97 -13.14 1.98 -3.61
CA PHE A 97 -13.66 3.04 -2.75
C PHE A 97 -13.34 2.83 -1.25
N SER A 98 -12.62 1.76 -0.91
CA SER A 98 -12.43 1.25 0.45
C SER A 98 -11.01 1.44 1.01
N GLY A 99 -10.18 2.29 0.40
CA GLY A 99 -8.86 2.64 0.95
C GLY A 99 -7.85 1.49 0.93
N MET A 100 -7.85 0.64 -0.11
CA MET A 100 -6.86 -0.44 -0.23
C MET A 100 -5.58 0.02 -0.93
N THR A 101 -4.45 -0.61 -0.61
CA THR A 101 -3.15 -0.36 -1.24
C THR A 101 -2.59 -1.66 -1.82
N GLY A 102 -2.21 -1.66 -3.10
CA GLY A 102 -1.54 -2.80 -3.74
C GLY A 102 -0.02 -2.78 -3.57
N TYR A 103 0.59 -3.95 -3.35
CA TYR A 103 2.05 -4.08 -3.26
C TYR A 103 2.77 -3.71 -4.56
N ASP A 104 2.13 -3.95 -5.70
CA ASP A 104 2.58 -3.49 -7.02
C ASP A 104 2.72 -1.97 -7.09
N GLY A 105 1.71 -1.24 -6.61
CA GLY A 105 1.72 0.22 -6.55
C GLY A 105 2.75 0.76 -5.54
N VAL A 106 2.94 0.09 -4.40
CA VAL A 106 4.02 0.43 -3.45
C VAL A 106 5.38 0.25 -4.11
N THR A 107 5.62 -0.89 -4.75
CA THR A 107 6.89 -1.22 -5.40
C THR A 107 7.21 -0.26 -6.54
N ALA A 108 6.23 0.06 -7.40
CA ALA A 108 6.42 0.98 -8.51
C ALA A 108 6.78 2.40 -8.04
N ARG A 109 6.07 2.91 -7.02
CA ARG A 109 6.38 4.22 -6.42
C ARG A 109 7.75 4.24 -5.77
N LEU A 110 8.11 3.16 -5.08
CA LEU A 110 9.42 3.03 -4.45
C LEU A 110 10.54 3.04 -5.50
N GLN A 111 10.40 2.27 -6.57
CA GLN A 111 11.35 2.24 -7.69
C GLN A 111 11.52 3.62 -8.34
N GLN A 112 10.40 4.32 -8.57
CA GLN A 112 10.42 5.67 -9.13
C GLN A 112 11.15 6.63 -8.18
N ALA A 113 10.84 6.62 -6.88
CA ALA A 113 11.47 7.49 -5.89
C ALA A 113 12.97 7.19 -5.68
N VAL A 114 13.37 5.93 -5.71
CA VAL A 114 14.79 5.53 -5.65
C VAL A 114 15.56 6.07 -6.86
N SER A 115 14.95 6.08 -8.04
CA SER A 115 15.59 6.53 -9.28
C SER A 115 15.55 8.05 -9.48
N ASP A 116 14.74 8.76 -8.69
CA ASP A 116 14.48 10.20 -8.85
C ASP A 116 15.61 11.07 -8.25
N PRO A 117 16.38 11.83 -9.05
CA PRO A 117 17.52 12.60 -8.54
C PRO A 117 17.14 13.71 -7.56
N GLU A 118 15.89 14.19 -7.55
CA GLU A 118 15.42 15.21 -6.60
C GLU A 118 15.08 14.61 -5.22
N VAL A 119 14.97 13.28 -5.13
CA VAL A 119 14.64 12.55 -3.90
C VAL A 119 15.91 12.12 -3.19
N LYS A 120 16.11 12.63 -1.97
CA LYS A 120 17.24 12.30 -1.06
C LYS A 120 16.90 11.14 -0.11
N GLY A 121 15.63 10.93 0.17
CA GLY A 121 15.14 9.88 1.06
C GLY A 121 13.66 9.60 0.85
N ILE A 122 13.18 8.49 1.39
CA ILE A 122 11.83 7.99 1.16
C ILE A 122 11.17 7.76 2.52
N LEU A 123 9.93 8.21 2.68
CA LEU A 123 9.11 7.94 3.84
C LEU A 123 7.88 7.13 3.41
N LEU A 124 7.77 5.91 3.91
CA LEU A 124 6.52 5.15 3.89
C LEU A 124 5.65 5.68 5.03
N ASP A 125 4.58 6.40 4.70
CA ASP A 125 3.56 6.84 5.64
C ASP A 125 2.52 5.72 5.76
N ILE A 126 2.61 4.95 6.85
CA ILE A 126 1.90 3.70 7.04
C ILE A 126 0.74 3.92 8.01
N ASP A 127 -0.45 3.61 7.51
CA ASP A 127 -1.67 3.45 8.28
C ASP A 127 -2.48 2.27 7.74
N SER A 128 -2.09 1.06 8.16
CA SER A 128 -2.63 -0.18 7.63
C SER A 128 -2.68 -1.30 8.66
N PRO A 129 -3.80 -2.04 8.74
CA PRO A 129 -3.91 -3.25 9.54
C PRO A 129 -3.19 -4.45 8.92
N GLY A 130 -2.62 -4.31 7.71
CA GLY A 130 -2.06 -5.38 6.91
C GLY A 130 -3.04 -5.85 5.83
N GLY A 131 -2.97 -7.13 5.45
CA GLY A 131 -3.82 -7.69 4.41
C GLY A 131 -3.29 -9.01 3.86
N GLN A 132 -3.33 -9.17 2.54
CA GLN A 132 -2.95 -10.42 1.88
C GLN A 132 -1.48 -10.75 2.06
N ALA A 133 -1.16 -12.00 2.38
CA ALA A 133 0.23 -12.48 2.43
C ALA A 133 0.88 -12.57 1.03
N ALA A 134 0.08 -12.83 -0.01
CA ALA A 134 0.55 -12.89 -1.39
C ALA A 134 1.19 -11.55 -1.83
N GLY A 135 2.46 -11.59 -2.21
CA GLY A 135 3.24 -10.42 -2.61
C GLY A 135 3.78 -9.57 -1.44
N ALA A 136 3.34 -9.79 -0.19
CA ALA A 136 3.78 -9.00 0.96
C ALA A 136 5.28 -9.19 1.23
N PHE A 137 5.73 -10.45 1.22
CA PHE A 137 7.13 -10.82 1.46
C PHE A 137 8.06 -10.30 0.37
N ASP A 138 7.65 -10.41 -0.90
CA ASP A 138 8.42 -9.92 -2.04
C ASP A 138 8.55 -8.39 -2.01
N CYS A 139 7.45 -7.70 -1.69
CA CYS A 139 7.44 -6.24 -1.52
C CYS A 139 8.37 -5.82 -0.37
N ALA A 140 8.34 -6.53 0.77
CA ALA A 140 9.22 -6.24 1.90
C ALA A 140 10.69 -6.49 1.55
N ASP A 141 11.00 -7.59 0.87
CA ASP A 141 12.36 -7.87 0.38
C ASP A 141 12.84 -6.78 -0.59
N MET A 142 11.96 -6.24 -1.43
CA MET A 142 12.28 -5.14 -2.33
C MET A 142 12.60 -3.85 -1.57
N ILE A 143 11.78 -3.48 -0.59
CA ILE A 143 12.03 -2.34 0.32
C ILE A 143 13.39 -2.52 1.00
N TYR A 144 13.65 -3.71 1.54
CA TYR A 144 14.89 -4.01 2.25
C TYR A 144 16.13 -3.86 1.35
N ARG A 145 16.05 -4.27 0.07
CA ARG A 145 17.15 -4.07 -0.89
C ARG A 145 17.32 -2.62 -1.31
N MET A 146 16.21 -1.90 -1.52
CA MET A 146 16.23 -0.53 -2.02
C MET A 146 16.69 0.49 -0.98
N ARG A 147 16.52 0.19 0.31
CA ARG A 147 16.99 1.07 1.40
C ARG A 147 18.51 1.28 1.39
N GLU A 148 19.26 0.39 0.75
CA GLU A 148 20.72 0.50 0.58
C GLU A 148 21.10 1.51 -0.51
N GLN A 149 20.18 1.85 -1.43
CA GLN A 149 20.41 2.85 -2.47
C GLN A 149 20.03 4.25 -1.99
N LYS A 150 18.88 4.38 -1.33
CA LYS A 150 18.42 5.60 -0.67
C LYS A 150 17.75 5.26 0.65
N PRO A 151 17.92 6.06 1.72
CA PRO A 151 17.25 5.79 2.99
C PRO A 151 15.73 5.68 2.82
N VAL A 152 15.17 4.55 3.29
CA VAL A 152 13.72 4.33 3.32
C VAL A 152 13.30 4.23 4.78
N TRP A 153 12.51 5.19 5.23
CA TRP A 153 11.97 5.26 6.59
C TRP A 153 10.50 4.86 6.56
N ALA A 154 10.02 4.29 7.67
CA ALA A 154 8.60 4.09 7.91
C ALA A 154 8.13 5.02 9.02
N LEU A 155 6.96 5.62 8.85
CA LEU A 155 6.18 6.24 9.92
C LEU A 155 4.93 5.40 10.12
N ALA A 156 4.81 4.74 11.27
CA ALA A 156 3.56 4.13 11.71
C ALA A 156 2.71 5.22 12.37
N ASN A 157 1.77 5.75 11.59
CA ASN A 157 0.97 6.91 11.99
C ASN A 157 -0.12 6.50 12.97
N GLU A 158 -1.05 5.64 12.54
CA GLU A 158 -2.05 5.03 13.42
C GLU A 158 -1.80 3.53 13.56
N THR A 159 -1.72 2.78 12.45
CA THR A 159 -1.50 1.33 12.52
C THR A 159 -0.42 0.86 11.53
N ALA A 160 0.46 -0.04 11.97
CA ALA A 160 1.32 -0.83 11.09
C ALA A 160 1.38 -2.27 11.62
N CYS A 161 0.32 -3.04 11.32
CA CYS A 161 0.14 -4.41 11.79
C CYS A 161 0.23 -5.43 10.65
N SER A 162 0.56 -6.68 10.97
CA SER A 162 0.62 -7.80 10.03
C SER A 162 1.47 -7.44 8.80
N ALA A 163 0.99 -7.62 7.57
CA ALA A 163 1.78 -7.29 6.38
C ALA A 163 2.33 -5.85 6.36
N ALA A 164 1.66 -4.87 6.99
CA ALA A 164 2.20 -3.51 7.12
C ALA A 164 3.40 -3.44 8.07
N MET A 165 3.40 -4.22 9.17
CA MET A 165 4.57 -4.39 10.04
C MET A 165 5.74 -5.02 9.27
N LEU A 166 5.46 -5.97 8.38
CA LEU A 166 6.49 -6.59 7.54
C LEU A 166 7.18 -5.54 6.63
N LEU A 167 6.40 -4.66 5.99
CA LEU A 167 6.95 -3.57 5.18
C LEU A 167 7.72 -2.56 6.05
N ALA A 168 7.17 -2.18 7.20
CA ALA A 168 7.82 -1.24 8.13
C ALA A 168 9.14 -1.79 8.68
N ALA A 169 9.20 -3.09 9.00
CA ALA A 169 10.39 -3.77 9.46
C ALA A 169 11.52 -3.69 8.41
N ALA A 170 11.18 -3.80 7.12
CA ALA A 170 12.15 -3.74 6.02
C ALA A 170 12.83 -2.37 5.88
N CYS A 171 12.20 -1.29 6.31
CA CYS A 171 12.78 0.07 6.30
C CYS A 171 14.03 0.19 7.19
N SER A 172 14.89 1.18 6.90
CA SER A 172 16.12 1.43 7.67
C SER A 172 15.83 2.07 9.03
N HIS A 173 14.80 2.93 9.11
CA HIS A 173 14.32 3.53 10.35
C HIS A 173 12.80 3.42 10.45
N ARG A 174 12.30 3.30 11.68
CA ARG A 174 10.86 3.23 12.01
C ARG A 174 10.54 4.29 13.05
N LEU A 175 9.67 5.22 12.69
CA LEU A 175 9.05 6.19 13.57
C LEU A 175 7.67 5.67 13.93
N VAL A 176 7.30 5.78 15.20
CA VAL A 176 6.05 5.22 15.73
C VAL A 176 5.40 6.30 16.59
N THR A 177 4.16 6.67 16.29
CA THR A 177 3.44 7.62 17.15
C THR A 177 3.07 6.96 18.47
N GLN A 178 2.85 7.76 19.51
CA GLN A 178 2.65 7.26 20.88
C GLN A 178 1.49 6.26 21.03
N THR A 179 0.45 6.41 20.21
CA THR A 179 -0.75 5.58 20.24
C THR A 179 -0.80 4.56 19.10
N SER A 180 0.26 4.46 18.28
CA SER A 180 0.25 3.58 17.12
C SER A 180 0.28 2.11 17.54
N ARG A 181 -0.45 1.29 16.78
CA ARG A 181 -0.43 -0.17 16.93
C ARG A 181 0.54 -0.77 15.92
N MET A 182 1.57 -1.45 16.42
CA MET A 182 2.50 -2.23 15.61
C MET A 182 2.59 -3.66 16.09
N GLY A 183 2.87 -4.60 15.18
CA GLY A 183 2.98 -6.03 15.49
C GLY A 183 2.02 -6.87 14.67
N SER A 184 1.31 -7.80 15.31
CA SER A 184 0.49 -8.82 14.63
C SER A 184 1.32 -9.67 13.65
N ILE A 185 2.49 -10.12 14.10
CA ILE A 185 3.41 -10.95 13.32
C ILE A 185 2.83 -12.36 13.24
N GLY A 186 2.20 -12.66 12.11
CA GLY A 186 1.57 -13.94 11.86
C GLY A 186 0.72 -13.93 10.60
N VAL A 187 0.18 -15.09 10.27
CA VAL A 187 -0.75 -15.29 9.18
C VAL A 187 -1.99 -16.01 9.70
N VAL A 188 -3.12 -15.82 9.03
CA VAL A 188 -4.37 -16.50 9.36
C VAL A 188 -5.06 -16.93 8.09
N MET A 189 -5.69 -18.10 8.15
CA MET A 189 -6.61 -18.59 7.15
C MET A 189 -7.96 -18.82 7.82
N ALA A 190 -9.02 -18.25 7.25
CA ALA A 190 -10.39 -18.51 7.67
C ALA A 190 -11.02 -19.54 6.74
N HIS A 191 -11.58 -20.60 7.31
CA HIS A 191 -12.37 -21.61 6.60
C HIS A 191 -13.78 -21.67 7.19
N THR A 192 -14.78 -21.66 6.32
CA THR A 192 -16.20 -21.74 6.70
C THR A 192 -16.79 -23.00 6.10
N SER A 193 -17.41 -23.84 6.94
CA SER A 193 -18.18 -25.00 6.48
C SER A 193 -19.68 -24.74 6.60
N TYR A 194 -20.41 -25.04 5.54
CA TYR A 194 -21.87 -25.03 5.46
C TYR A 194 -22.47 -26.44 5.55
N ALA A 195 -21.67 -27.47 5.84
CA ALA A 195 -22.12 -28.87 5.80
C ALA A 195 -23.37 -29.12 6.67
N GLU A 196 -23.39 -28.63 7.91
CA GLU A 196 -24.54 -28.79 8.80
C GLU A 196 -25.78 -28.02 8.31
N LYS A 197 -25.58 -26.84 7.73
CA LYS A 197 -26.68 -26.04 7.15
C LYS A 197 -27.29 -26.77 5.95
N LEU A 198 -26.45 -27.26 5.03
CA LEU A 198 -26.91 -28.00 3.84
C LEU A 198 -27.65 -29.28 4.24
N LYS A 199 -27.16 -29.99 5.27
CA LYS A 199 -27.82 -31.17 5.83
C LYS A 199 -29.20 -30.84 6.40
N GLN A 200 -29.36 -29.72 7.11
CA GLN A 200 -30.66 -29.27 7.63
C GLN A 200 -31.63 -28.90 6.51
N GLU A 201 -31.13 -28.34 5.41
CA GLU A 201 -31.91 -28.02 4.21
C GLU A 201 -32.21 -29.24 3.33
N GLY A 202 -31.68 -30.43 3.68
CA GLY A 202 -31.86 -31.65 2.90
C GLY A 202 -31.10 -31.67 1.58
N ILE A 203 -30.06 -30.84 1.44
CA ILE A 203 -29.24 -30.72 0.23
C ILE A 203 -28.01 -31.63 0.39
N ASP A 204 -27.88 -32.61 -0.50
CA ASP A 204 -26.69 -33.46 -0.60
C ASP A 204 -25.81 -33.05 -1.79
N ILE A 205 -24.53 -32.81 -1.53
CA ILE A 205 -23.54 -32.39 -2.54
C ILE A 205 -22.47 -33.49 -2.66
N THR A 206 -22.52 -34.22 -3.77
CA THR A 206 -21.47 -35.17 -4.17
C THR A 206 -20.42 -34.45 -5.01
N LEU A 207 -19.17 -34.46 -4.56
CA LEU A 207 -18.04 -33.87 -5.28
C LEU A 207 -17.32 -34.94 -6.11
N ILE A 208 -17.11 -34.66 -7.40
CA ILE A 208 -16.32 -35.50 -8.32
C ILE A 208 -15.11 -34.68 -8.76
N TYR A 209 -13.90 -35.16 -8.47
CA TYR A 209 -12.68 -34.37 -8.69
C TYR A 209 -11.47 -35.26 -9.00
N SER A 210 -10.54 -34.69 -9.77
CA SER A 210 -9.28 -35.33 -10.15
C SER A 210 -8.19 -35.10 -9.10
N GLY A 211 -8.10 -35.98 -8.09
CA GLY A 211 -7.00 -36.03 -7.11
C GLY A 211 -7.39 -35.71 -5.66
N ALA A 212 -6.76 -36.40 -4.70
CA ALA A 212 -7.21 -36.45 -3.30
C ALA A 212 -7.39 -35.09 -2.60
N HIS A 213 -6.59 -34.08 -2.95
CA HIS A 213 -6.59 -32.76 -2.29
C HIS A 213 -7.36 -31.67 -3.06
N LYS A 214 -7.98 -32.01 -4.19
CA LYS A 214 -8.59 -31.01 -5.09
C LYS A 214 -9.86 -30.38 -4.53
N ALA A 215 -10.51 -31.05 -3.60
CA ALA A 215 -11.69 -30.57 -2.89
C ALA A 215 -11.38 -30.14 -1.44
N ASP A 216 -10.11 -30.07 -1.05
CA ASP A 216 -9.72 -29.56 0.26
C ASP A 216 -10.24 -28.13 0.44
N LEU A 217 -10.64 -27.79 1.66
CA LEU A 217 -11.26 -26.51 2.04
C LEU A 217 -12.61 -26.21 1.34
N THR A 218 -13.27 -27.20 0.74
CA THR A 218 -14.62 -27.01 0.21
C THR A 218 -15.59 -26.63 1.32
N PRO A 219 -16.38 -25.55 1.17
CA PRO A 219 -17.37 -25.18 2.17
C PRO A 219 -18.53 -26.17 2.32
N SER A 220 -18.76 -27.03 1.32
CA SER A 220 -19.91 -27.94 1.30
C SER A 220 -19.78 -29.14 2.25
N GLN A 221 -18.58 -29.46 2.70
CA GLN A 221 -18.31 -30.61 3.57
C GLN A 221 -17.61 -30.15 4.86
N LYS A 222 -17.64 -31.00 5.90
CA LYS A 222 -16.88 -30.74 7.11
C LYS A 222 -15.39 -30.88 6.79
N LEU A 223 -14.57 -29.95 7.30
CA LEU A 223 -13.13 -30.00 7.10
C LEU A 223 -12.55 -31.28 7.75
N PRO A 224 -11.91 -32.19 6.97
CA PRO A 224 -11.25 -33.36 7.54
C PRO A 224 -10.09 -32.97 8.45
N GLU A 225 -9.84 -33.73 9.52
CA GLU A 225 -8.77 -33.45 10.49
C GLU A 225 -7.37 -33.48 9.85
N SER A 226 -7.13 -34.38 8.89
CA SER A 226 -5.86 -34.46 8.16
C SER A 226 -5.60 -33.21 7.30
N VAL A 227 -6.64 -32.69 6.64
CA VAL A 227 -6.55 -31.45 5.86
C VAL A 227 -6.34 -30.26 6.79
N TYR A 228 -7.07 -30.19 7.91
CA TYR A 228 -6.83 -29.16 8.92
C TYR A 228 -5.37 -29.16 9.41
N ALA A 229 -4.82 -30.32 9.74
CA ALA A 229 -3.44 -30.45 10.20
C ALA A 229 -2.41 -30.01 9.15
N ASP A 230 -2.59 -30.38 7.87
CA ASP A 230 -1.72 -29.93 6.76
C ASP A 230 -1.74 -28.40 6.61
N TYR A 231 -2.93 -27.78 6.62
CA TYR A 231 -3.03 -26.32 6.52
C TYR A 231 -2.54 -25.61 7.77
N GLN A 232 -2.72 -26.18 8.97
CA GLN A 232 -2.14 -25.65 10.21
C GLN A 232 -0.62 -25.63 10.15
N GLN A 233 0.01 -26.72 9.68
CA GLN A 233 1.46 -26.77 9.48
C GLN A 233 1.93 -25.67 8.53
N ARG A 234 1.22 -25.43 7.41
CA ARG A 234 1.53 -24.35 6.47
C ARG A 234 1.42 -22.97 7.12
N MET A 235 0.45 -22.75 8.01
CA MET A 235 0.33 -21.49 8.77
C MET A 235 1.49 -21.30 9.73
N ASP A 236 1.94 -22.36 10.39
CA ASP A 236 3.08 -22.32 11.30
C ASP A 236 4.39 -22.04 10.56
N GLU A 237 4.59 -22.67 9.40
CA GLU A 237 5.73 -22.40 8.50
C GLU A 237 5.73 -20.95 8.00
N ALA A 238 4.58 -20.45 7.55
CA ALA A 238 4.44 -19.06 7.09
C ALA A 238 4.64 -18.05 8.24
N ARG A 239 4.17 -18.35 9.46
CA ARG A 239 4.45 -17.54 10.64
C ARG A 239 5.95 -17.51 10.96
N LYS A 240 6.61 -18.66 10.91
CA LYS A 240 8.07 -18.75 11.13
C LYS A 240 8.83 -17.90 10.12
N MET A 241 8.50 -18.02 8.83
CA MET A 241 9.07 -17.18 7.77
C MET A 241 8.86 -15.68 8.08
N PHE A 242 7.68 -15.28 8.53
CA PHE A 242 7.41 -13.90 8.92
C PHE A 242 8.32 -13.45 10.07
N ALA A 243 8.39 -14.20 11.16
CA ALA A 243 9.26 -13.86 12.29
C ALA A 243 10.73 -13.73 11.86
N GLU A 244 11.23 -14.66 11.04
CA GLU A 244 12.60 -14.64 10.51
C GLU A 244 12.88 -13.42 9.63
N LYS A 245 11.93 -13.02 8.77
CA LYS A 245 12.05 -11.81 7.95
C LYS A 245 12.11 -10.55 8.82
N VAL A 246 11.20 -10.41 9.78
CA VAL A 246 11.20 -9.25 10.69
C VAL A 246 12.53 -9.19 11.46
N ALA A 247 12.96 -10.30 12.05
CA ALA A 247 14.22 -10.43 12.76
C ALA A 247 15.41 -10.01 11.89
N ARG A 248 15.48 -10.54 10.66
CA ARG A 248 16.51 -10.16 9.69
C ARG A 248 16.51 -8.66 9.40
N TYR A 249 15.34 -8.05 9.24
CA TYR A 249 15.25 -6.65 8.84
C TYR A 249 15.57 -5.67 9.97
N THR A 250 15.21 -6.04 11.20
CA THR A 250 15.41 -5.21 12.40
C THR A 250 16.73 -5.49 13.12
N GLY A 251 17.39 -6.62 12.83
CA GLY A 251 18.57 -7.09 13.55
C GLY A 251 18.25 -7.74 14.90
N LEU A 252 16.97 -8.02 15.18
CA LEU A 252 16.53 -8.69 16.40
C LEU A 252 16.65 -10.21 16.26
N SER A 253 16.77 -10.91 17.38
CA SER A 253 16.75 -12.38 17.43
C SER A 253 15.33 -12.91 17.56
N VAL A 254 14.96 -13.95 16.82
CA VAL A 254 13.68 -14.65 17.01
C VAL A 254 13.69 -15.39 18.35
N ARG A 255 12.76 -15.09 19.26
CA ARG A 255 12.53 -15.92 20.44
C ARG A 255 11.40 -16.91 20.15
N CYS A 256 11.74 -18.21 20.15
CA CYS A 256 10.75 -19.27 20.07
C CYS A 256 10.10 -19.46 21.45
N GLY A 257 8.96 -18.83 21.68
CA GLY A 257 8.11 -19.13 22.84
C GLY A 257 7.30 -20.41 22.56
N ASN A 258 7.62 -21.49 23.27
CA ASN A 258 6.79 -22.70 23.30
C ASN A 258 5.65 -22.46 24.31
N GLY A 259 4.43 -22.16 23.86
CA GLY A 259 3.29 -22.22 24.79
C GLY A 259 1.99 -21.54 24.37
N ASP A 260 2.05 -20.37 23.71
CA ASP A 260 0.90 -19.47 23.75
C ASP A 260 0.97 -18.40 22.66
N GLY A 261 1.07 -18.82 21.39
CA GLY A 261 0.72 -18.01 20.21
C GLY A 261 1.45 -16.67 20.01
N GLY A 262 2.39 -16.34 20.88
CA GLY A 262 3.03 -15.03 21.02
C GLY A 262 4.54 -15.14 21.00
N GLY A 263 5.10 -15.80 19.98
CA GLY A 263 6.50 -15.57 19.62
C GLY A 263 6.66 -14.09 19.26
N SER A 264 7.30 -13.33 20.13
CA SER A 264 7.69 -11.93 19.91
C SER A 264 9.04 -11.89 19.20
N VAL A 265 9.14 -10.99 18.23
CA VAL A 265 10.40 -10.56 17.60
C VAL A 265 10.77 -9.21 18.18
#